data_AF-A0A915K6R1-F1
#
_entry.id   AF-A0A915K6R1-F1
#
_cell.length_a   1.000
_cell.length_b   1.000
_cell.length_c   1.000
_cell.angle_alpha   90.00
_cell.angle_beta   90.00
_cell.angle_gamma   90.00
#
_symmetry.space_group_name_H-M   'P 1'
#
loop_
_entity.id
_entity.type
_entity.pdbx_description
1 polymer ?
#
loop_
_entity_poly.entity_id
_entity_poly.type
_entity_poly.pdbx_seq_one_letter_code
_entity_poly.pdbx_strand_id
1 'polypeptide(L)'
;MVTSASANNASAANLTANSKLNEDCGIKEVYASNLYDEFDQMRRIVDKYCFIAMDTEFPGVVARPIGEFKSTADYQYQLLRCNVDLLKLIQ
;
A
#
# COMPACT_ATOMS: atom_id res chain seq x y z
N MET A 1 16.05 -38.98 -26.13
CA MET A 1 15.64 -37.61 -26.54
C MET A 1 14.58 -37.16 -25.55
N VAL A 2 15.01 -36.59 -24.43
CA VAL A 2 14.13 -36.18 -23.33
C VAL A 2 13.77 -34.72 -23.56
N THR A 3 12.50 -34.41 -23.81
CA THR A 3 11.98 -33.04 -23.79
C THR A 3 11.21 -32.83 -22.50
N SER A 4 11.82 -32.12 -21.55
CA SER A 4 11.18 -31.59 -20.35
C SER A 4 10.34 -30.38 -20.72
N ALA A 5 9.03 -30.47 -20.45
CA ALA A 5 8.13 -29.33 -20.46
C ALA A 5 7.33 -29.31 -19.16
N SER A 6 7.05 -28.08 -18.69
CA SER A 6 6.10 -27.73 -17.61
C SER A 6 6.68 -27.57 -16.20
N ALA A 7 7.31 -26.41 -15.95
CA ALA A 7 7.55 -25.87 -14.61
C ALA A 7 6.89 -24.48 -14.38
N ASN A 8 6.09 -23.97 -15.32
CA ASN A 8 5.57 -22.59 -15.28
C ASN A 8 4.14 -22.45 -14.71
N ASN A 9 3.46 -23.53 -14.33
CA ASN A 9 2.02 -23.48 -13.98
C ASN A 9 1.74 -23.33 -12.47
N ALA A 10 2.74 -23.59 -11.61
CA ALA A 10 2.57 -23.54 -10.15
C ALA A 10 2.50 -22.09 -9.60
N SER A 11 3.19 -21.15 -10.23
CA SER A 11 3.28 -19.75 -9.80
C SER A 11 1.99 -18.98 -10.06
N ALA A 12 1.35 -19.18 -11.22
CA ALA A 12 0.10 -18.51 -11.58
C ALA A 12 -1.10 -19.00 -10.73
N ALA A 13 -1.12 -20.28 -10.39
CA ALA A 13 -2.14 -20.86 -9.52
C ALA A 13 -2.09 -20.27 -8.10
N ASN A 14 -0.89 -20.02 -7.57
CA ASN A 14 -0.70 -19.43 -6.24
C ASN A 14 -1.15 -17.96 -6.16
N LEU A 15 -0.90 -17.15 -7.19
CA LEU A 15 -1.40 -15.76 -7.25
C LEU A 15 -2.94 -15.74 -7.29
N THR A 16 -3.55 -16.63 -8.06
CA THR A 16 -5.01 -16.73 -8.21
C THR A 16 -5.69 -17.23 -6.93
N ALA A 17 -5.00 -18.07 -6.15
CA ALA A 17 -5.51 -18.55 -4.86
C ALA A 17 -5.50 -17.45 -3.79
N ASN A 18 -4.41 -16.67 -3.70
CA ASN A 18 -4.31 -15.56 -2.75
C ASN A 18 -5.32 -14.44 -3.04
N SER A 19 -5.55 -14.09 -4.30
CA SER A 19 -6.55 -13.08 -4.65
C SER A 19 -7.95 -13.51 -4.18
N LYS A 20 -8.26 -14.80 -4.27
CA LYS A 20 -9.56 -15.35 -3.87
C LYS A 20 -9.77 -15.28 -2.35
N LEU A 21 -8.73 -15.59 -1.57
CA LEU A 21 -8.77 -15.50 -0.11
C LEU A 21 -8.91 -14.04 0.38
N ASN A 22 -8.25 -13.10 -0.29
CA ASN A 22 -8.36 -11.67 0.03
C ASN A 22 -9.79 -11.16 -0.23
N GLU A 23 -10.40 -11.57 -1.35
CA GLU A 23 -11.79 -11.22 -1.66
C GLU A 23 -12.78 -11.77 -0.63
N ASP A 24 -12.58 -13.01 -0.15
CA ASP A 24 -13.40 -13.61 0.90
C ASP A 24 -13.29 -12.84 2.24
N CYS A 25 -12.17 -12.14 2.47
CA CYS A 25 -11.94 -11.27 3.62
C CYS A 25 -12.40 -9.81 3.39
N GLY A 26 -12.90 -9.47 2.19
CA GLY A 26 -13.30 -8.11 1.83
C GLY A 26 -12.12 -7.18 1.49
N ILE A 27 -10.92 -7.72 1.30
CA ILE A 27 -9.72 -6.98 0.90
C ILE A 27 -9.66 -6.94 -0.63
N LYS A 28 -9.57 -5.74 -1.19
CA LYS A 28 -9.46 -5.51 -2.64
C LYS A 28 -8.10 -4.89 -2.98
N GLU A 29 -7.30 -5.63 -3.74
CA GLU A 29 -6.02 -5.16 -4.25
C GLU A 29 -6.25 -4.15 -5.39
N VAL A 30 -5.67 -2.95 -5.24
CA VAL A 30 -5.84 -1.85 -6.22
C VAL A 30 -4.50 -1.55 -6.87
N TYR A 31 -4.47 -1.66 -8.20
CA TYR A 31 -3.33 -1.37 -9.06
C TYR A 31 -3.73 -0.33 -10.12
N ALA A 32 -2.74 0.14 -10.89
CA ALA A 32 -2.98 1.16 -11.92
C ALA A 32 -4.07 0.79 -12.94
N SER A 33 -4.28 -0.50 -13.19
CA SER A 33 -5.28 -0.99 -14.15
C SER A 33 -6.72 -0.91 -13.66
N ASN A 34 -6.98 -1.03 -12.35
CA ASN A 34 -8.33 -1.05 -11.76
C ASN A 34 -8.60 0.12 -10.79
N LEU A 35 -7.67 1.07 -10.68
CA LEU A 35 -7.77 2.22 -9.77
C LEU A 35 -9.11 2.96 -9.90
N TYR A 36 -9.54 3.26 -11.13
CA TYR A 36 -10.76 4.03 -11.36
C TYR A 36 -12.03 3.25 -11.02
N ASP A 37 -12.05 1.94 -11.30
CA ASP A 37 -13.20 1.08 -11.05
C ASP A 37 -13.45 0.94 -9.54
N GLU A 38 -12.40 0.77 -8.75
CA GLU A 38 -12.50 0.66 -7.29
C GLU A 38 -12.85 2.02 -6.64
N PHE A 39 -12.30 3.13 -7.15
CA PHE A 39 -12.69 4.47 -6.69
C PHE A 39 -14.16 4.80 -6.96
N ASP A 40 -14.72 4.36 -8.10
CA ASP A 40 -16.14 4.55 -8.38
C ASP A 40 -17.03 3.74 -7.43
N GLN A 41 -16.61 2.52 -7.06
CA GLN A 41 -17.26 1.74 -6.01
C GLN A 41 -17.20 2.44 -4.65
N MET A 42 -16.02 2.94 -4.25
CA MET A 42 -15.84 3.69 -2.99
C MET A 42 -16.76 4.91 -2.92
N ARG A 43 -16.89 5.66 -4.02
CA ARG A 43 -17.78 6.83 -4.11
C ARG A 43 -19.25 6.48 -3.87
N ARG A 44 -19.71 5.29 -4.27
CA ARG A 44 -21.10 4.86 -4.06
C ARG A 44 -21.39 4.42 -2.63
N ILE A 45 -20.39 3.89 -1.93
CA ILE A 45 -20.58 3.34 -0.57
C ILE A 45 -20.35 4.37 0.53
N VAL A 46 -19.55 5.42 0.28
CA VAL A 46 -19.18 6.42 1.31
C VAL A 46 -20.38 7.18 1.88
N ASP A 47 -21.43 7.37 1.10
CA ASP A 47 -22.69 8.00 1.54
C ASP A 47 -23.38 7.20 2.66
N LYS A 48 -23.17 5.88 2.69
CA LYS A 48 -23.73 4.97 3.70
C LYS A 48 -22.73 4.63 4.80
N TYR A 49 -21.45 4.52 4.45
CA TYR A 49 -20.36 4.15 5.35
C TYR A 49 -19.31 5.28 5.37
N CYS A 50 -19.53 6.27 6.24
CA CYS A 50 -18.76 7.52 6.24
C CYS A 50 -17.51 7.51 7.14
N PHE A 51 -17.24 6.42 7.84
CA PHE A 51 -16.04 6.28 8.66
C PHE A 51 -14.95 5.54 7.89
N ILE A 52 -13.84 6.23 7.63
CA ILE A 52 -12.71 5.72 6.87
C ILE A 52 -11.51 5.55 7.82
N ALA A 53 -11.03 4.32 7.96
CA ALA A 53 -9.73 4.04 8.54
C ALA A 53 -8.68 4.03 7.42
N MET A 54 -7.50 4.59 7.70
CA MET A 54 -6.40 4.65 6.74
C MET A 54 -5.10 4.24 7.43
N ASP A 55 -4.28 3.50 6.70
CA ASP A 55 -2.93 3.14 7.09
C ASP A 55 -2.05 3.25 5.84
N THR A 56 -0.76 3.47 6.04
CA THR A 56 0.18 3.63 4.93
C THR A 56 1.50 2.97 5.22
N GLU A 57 2.09 2.34 4.20
CA GLU A 57 3.41 1.74 4.29
C GLU A 57 4.43 2.58 3.51
N PHE A 58 5.56 2.86 4.13
CA PHE A 58 6.63 3.66 3.54
C PHE A 58 7.99 3.09 3.95
N PRO A 59 9.08 3.42 3.24
CA PRO A 59 10.40 2.84 3.48
C PRO A 59 11.10 3.43 4.71
N GLY A 60 10.41 3.47 5.84
CA GLY A 60 10.94 3.82 7.17
C GLY A 60 11.53 5.22 7.27
N VAL A 61 12.41 5.40 8.27
CA VAL A 61 13.11 6.67 8.54
C VAL A 61 14.53 6.57 7.99
N VAL A 62 14.84 7.41 6.99
CA VAL A 62 16.13 7.43 6.29
C VAL A 62 16.97 8.66 6.63
N ALA A 63 16.35 9.75 7.08
CA ALA A 63 17.02 11.00 7.41
C ALA A 63 16.65 11.49 8.81
N ARG A 64 17.60 12.15 9.47
CA ARG A 64 17.37 12.87 10.74
C ARG A 64 17.71 14.35 10.54
N PRO A 65 16.83 15.27 10.92
CA PRO A 65 17.09 16.70 10.76
C PRO A 65 18.21 17.13 11.72
N ILE A 66 19.09 18.01 11.25
CA ILE A 66 20.19 18.60 12.02
C ILE A 66 19.88 20.08 12.24
N GLY A 67 19.97 20.57 13.47
CA GLY A 67 19.72 21.97 13.82
C GLY A 67 19.24 22.15 15.25
N GLU A 68 18.88 23.39 15.60
CA GLU A 68 18.21 23.68 16.86
C GLU A 68 16.69 23.53 16.71
N PHE A 69 16.06 22.86 17.68
CA PHE A 69 14.62 22.64 17.72
C PHE A 69 14.04 23.32 18.95
N LYS A 70 12.90 23.99 18.78
CA LYS A 70 12.28 24.77 19.86
C LYS A 70 11.63 23.88 20.92
N SER A 71 11.28 22.64 20.54
CA SER A 71 10.69 21.63 21.43
C SER A 71 10.86 20.23 20.85
N THR A 72 10.58 19.20 21.66
CA THR A 72 10.53 17.81 21.21
C THR A 72 9.47 17.60 20.11
N ALA A 73 8.33 18.30 20.21
CA ALA A 73 7.28 18.21 19.19
C ALA A 73 7.73 18.79 17.85
N ASP A 74 8.49 19.89 17.88
CA ASP A 74 9.10 20.50 16.69
C ASP A 74 10.11 19.55 16.05
N TYR A 75 10.98 18.92 16.85
CA TYR A 75 11.90 17.88 16.36
C TYR A 75 11.17 16.72 15.68
N GLN A 76 10.11 16.19 16.32
CA GLN A 76 9.30 15.09 15.76
C GLN A 76 8.63 15.49 14.44
N TYR A 77 8.09 16.70 14.36
CA TYR A 77 7.49 17.22 13.13
C TYR A 77 8.53 17.35 12.01
N GLN A 78 9.71 17.92 12.29
CA GLN A 78 10.77 18.04 11.29
C GLN A 78 11.31 16.68 10.86
N LEU A 79 11.38 15.70 11.77
CA LEU A 79 11.75 14.33 11.45
C LEU A 79 10.75 13.71 10.47
N LEU A 80 9.44 13.83 10.75
CA LEU A 80 8.40 13.33 9.85
C LEU A 80 8.46 14.04 8.50
N ARG A 81 8.46 15.37 8.50
CA ARG A 81 8.48 16.20 7.28
C ARG A 81 9.66 15.84 6.37
N CYS A 82 10.87 15.78 6.92
CA CYS A 82 12.06 15.49 6.11
C CYS A 82 11.97 14.12 5.44
N ASN A 83 11.42 13.10 6.11
CA ASN A 83 11.27 11.77 5.51
C ASN A 83 10.10 11.70 4.53
N VAL A 84 8.98 12.37 4.81
CA VAL A 84 7.84 12.46 3.88
C VAL A 84 8.24 13.16 2.58
N ASP A 85 9.03 14.22 2.66
CA ASP A 85 9.49 14.95 1.46
C ASP A 85 10.46 14.13 0.59
N LEU A 86 11.21 13.19 1.19
CA LEU A 86 12.24 12.39 0.51
C LEU A 86 11.72 11.05 -0.02
N LEU A 87 10.69 10.49 0.60
CA LEU A 87 10.26 9.12 0.38
C LEU A 87 8.98 9.04 -0.45
N LYS A 88 8.85 7.96 -1.21
CA LYS A 88 7.62 7.61 -1.91
C LYS A 88 6.83 6.61 -1.07
N LEU A 89 5.50 6.79 -1.05
CA LEU A 89 4.57 5.83 -0.46
C LEU A 89 4.69 4.48 -1.19
N ILE A 90 4.51 3.38 -0.44
CA ILE A 90 4.47 2.03 -0.99
C ILE A 90 3.01 1.58 -1.12
N GLN A 91 2.21 1.74 -0.05
CA GLN A 91 0.78 1.41 0.02
C GLN A 91 0.03 2.42 0.87
#